data_AF-A0A1E7IIE1-F1
#
_entry.id   AF-A0A1E7IIE1-F1
#
_cell.length_a   1.000
_cell.length_b   1.000
_cell.length_c   1.000
_cell.angle_alpha   90.00
_cell.angle_beta   90.00
_cell.angle_gamma   90.00
#
_symmetry.space_group_name_H-M   'P 1'
#
loop_
_entity.id
_entity.type
_entity.pdbx_description
1 polymer ?
#
loop_
_entity_poly.entity_id
_entity_poly.type
_entity_poly.pdbx_seq_one_letter_code
_entity_poly.pdbx_strand_id
1 'polypeptide(L)'
;MLVNRDQKAVFLLAHIVLRNNKLSIPALLSGQAIHYKKGSHPDMLDWAIKYIQCYPTEPFDQDLLHHMHLDPGYQWTPEQTRRVSVGVKSFYAKLTDSRSYAIGLRWLNSGGRTIIENYTIAQYAPPNHLSSHQHKD
;
A
#
# COMPACT_ATOMS: atom_id res chain seq x y z
N MET A 1 -15.66 11.88 3.22
CA MET A 1 -14.43 11.18 2.81
C MET A 1 -14.69 9.69 2.88
N LEU A 2 -14.56 8.93 1.77
CA LEU A 2 -14.99 7.52 1.70
C LEU A 2 -14.06 6.54 2.45
N VAL A 3 -12.88 6.99 2.88
CA VAL A 3 -11.93 6.20 3.68
C VAL A 3 -11.40 7.01 4.86
N ASN A 4 -11.22 6.35 6.01
CA ASN A 4 -10.71 6.97 7.23
C ASN A 4 -9.18 6.93 7.31
N ARG A 5 -8.61 7.53 8.37
CA ARG A 5 -7.15 7.63 8.54
C ARG A 5 -6.47 6.26 8.68
N ASP A 6 -7.04 5.33 9.42
CA ASP A 6 -6.46 4.00 9.60
C ASP A 6 -6.57 3.16 8.32
N GLN A 7 -7.65 3.28 7.57
CA GLN A 7 -7.81 2.68 6.25
C GLN A 7 -6.70 3.15 5.29
N LYS A 8 -6.41 4.46 5.27
CA LYS A 8 -5.28 5.01 4.51
C LYS A 8 -3.93 4.48 5.00
N ALA A 9 -3.73 4.40 6.32
CA ALA A 9 -2.47 3.94 6.89
C ALA A 9 -2.24 2.44 6.63
N VAL A 10 -3.25 1.59 6.78
CA VAL A 10 -3.19 0.16 6.47
C VAL A 10 -2.91 -0.05 4.98
N PHE A 11 -3.60 0.71 4.11
CA PHE A 11 -3.34 0.71 2.68
C PHE A 11 -1.87 1.04 2.41
N LEU A 12 -1.38 2.19 2.89
CA LEU A 12 0.00 2.62 2.69
C LEU A 12 1.02 1.61 3.25
N LEU A 13 0.74 1.01 4.41
CA LEU A 13 1.61 -0.01 5.00
C LEU A 13 1.80 -1.22 4.08
N ALA A 14 0.72 -1.74 3.49
CA ALA A 14 0.81 -2.86 2.54
C ALA A 14 1.69 -2.49 1.34
N HIS A 15 1.54 -1.29 0.79
CA HIS A 15 2.37 -0.80 -0.32
C HIS A 15 3.84 -0.68 0.04
N ILE A 16 4.16 -0.11 1.22
CA ILE A 16 5.54 0.03 1.68
C ILE A 16 6.19 -1.34 1.85
N VAL A 17 5.48 -2.29 2.47
CA VAL A 17 6.00 -3.65 2.70
C VAL A 17 6.35 -4.32 1.38
N LEU A 18 5.47 -4.24 0.38
CA LEU A 18 5.75 -4.83 -0.94
C LEU A 18 6.89 -4.13 -1.66
N ARG A 19 6.93 -2.80 -1.61
CA ARG A 19 8.01 -2.00 -2.21
C ARG A 19 9.37 -2.32 -1.59
N ASN A 20 9.46 -2.39 -0.26
CA ASN A 20 10.69 -2.72 0.45
C ASN A 20 11.21 -4.12 0.11
N ASN A 21 10.30 -5.04 -0.23
CA ASN A 21 10.61 -6.39 -0.68
C ASN A 21 10.72 -6.52 -2.21
N LYS A 22 10.74 -5.40 -2.95
CA LYS A 22 10.88 -5.34 -4.41
C LYS A 22 9.81 -6.17 -5.16
N LEU A 23 8.61 -6.29 -4.58
CA LEU A 23 7.49 -6.99 -5.19
C LEU A 23 6.66 -6.05 -6.05
N SER A 24 6.34 -6.49 -7.27
CA SER A 24 5.48 -5.78 -8.20
C SER A 24 4.01 -6.16 -7.96
N ILE A 25 3.17 -5.17 -7.66
CA ILE A 25 1.72 -5.36 -7.48
C ILE A 25 1.06 -5.92 -8.76
N PRO A 26 1.31 -5.38 -9.97
CA PRO A 26 0.80 -5.99 -11.21
C PRO A 26 1.21 -7.45 -11.40
N ALA A 27 2.44 -7.82 -11.01
CA ALA A 27 2.90 -9.21 -11.09
C ALA A 27 2.16 -10.11 -10.08
N LEU A 28 1.91 -9.61 -8.86
CA LEU A 28 1.14 -10.33 -7.84
C LEU A 28 -0.32 -10.56 -8.27
N LEU A 29 -0.93 -9.56 -8.92
CA LEU A 29 -2.32 -9.62 -9.37
C LEU A 29 -2.50 -10.47 -10.63
N SER A 30 -1.49 -10.53 -11.51
CA SER A 30 -1.52 -11.38 -12.71
C SER A 30 -1.24 -12.86 -12.43
N GLY A 31 -0.94 -13.22 -11.18
CA GLY A 31 -0.59 -14.60 -10.81
C GLY A 31 0.74 -15.06 -11.40
N GLN A 32 1.56 -14.14 -11.92
CA GLN A 32 2.92 -14.45 -12.35
C GLN A 32 3.68 -15.02 -11.16
N ALA A 33 4.46 -16.07 -11.41
CA ALA A 33 5.28 -16.71 -10.38
C ALA A 33 6.37 -15.74 -9.93
N ILE A 34 6.07 -14.92 -8.92
CA ILE A 34 7.11 -14.22 -8.19
C ILE A 34 7.76 -15.27 -7.30
N HIS A 35 9.08 -15.43 -7.41
CA HIS A 35 9.87 -16.30 -6.53
C HIS A 35 9.86 -15.74 -5.09
N TYR A 36 8.73 -15.89 -4.41
CA TYR A 36 8.55 -15.60 -3.00
C TYR A 36 8.71 -16.90 -2.23
N LYS A 37 9.80 -17.01 -1.45
CA LYS A 37 9.96 -18.10 -0.49
C LYS A 37 9.06 -17.81 0.69
N LYS A 38 7.90 -18.46 0.73
CA LYS A 38 7.00 -18.40 1.87
C LYS A 38 7.72 -18.91 3.11
N GLY A 39 7.84 -18.05 4.12
CA GLY A 39 8.40 -18.43 5.41
C GLY A 39 7.53 -19.46 6.13
N SER A 40 8.06 -20.08 7.18
CA SER A 40 7.31 -21.02 8.02
C SER A 40 6.22 -20.34 8.87
N HIS A 41 6.26 -19.01 9.02
CA HIS A 41 5.30 -18.23 9.81
C HIS A 41 4.79 -17.02 9.01
N PRO A 42 3.48 -16.70 9.09
CA PRO A 42 2.91 -15.54 8.43
C PRO A 42 3.49 -14.25 9.02
N ASP A 43 4.30 -13.56 8.22
CA ASP A 43 4.89 -12.28 8.57
C ASP A 43 4.11 -11.11 7.93
N MET A 44 4.62 -9.89 8.11
CA MET A 44 4.01 -8.69 7.53
C MET A 44 3.99 -8.75 5.98
N LEU A 45 4.94 -9.43 5.36
CA LEU A 45 5.02 -9.58 3.91
C LEU A 45 3.94 -10.54 3.39
N ASP A 46 3.76 -11.70 4.03
CA ASP A 46 2.66 -12.63 3.75
C ASP A 46 1.29 -11.94 3.87
N TRP A 47 1.13 -11.09 4.89
CA TRP A 47 -0.07 -10.26 5.03
C TRP A 47 -0.23 -9.28 3.87
N ALA A 48 0.82 -8.55 3.49
CA ALA A 48 0.74 -7.56 2.42
C ALA A 48 0.42 -8.18 1.06
N ILE A 49 0.94 -9.38 0.78
CA ILE A 49 0.61 -10.15 -0.43
C ILE A 49 -0.89 -10.50 -0.44
N LYS A 50 -1.41 -11.07 0.65
CA LYS A 50 -2.84 -11.41 0.79
C LYS A 50 -3.74 -10.17 0.71
N TYR A 51 -3.28 -9.05 1.25
CA TYR A 51 -3.98 -7.78 1.21
C TYR A 51 -4.18 -7.31 -0.23
N ILE A 52 -3.13 -7.32 -1.06
CA ILE A 52 -3.22 -6.92 -2.46
C ILE A 52 -4.09 -7.87 -3.28
N GLN A 53 -4.13 -9.17 -2.96
CA GLN A 53 -5.04 -10.10 -3.63
C GLN A 53 -6.53 -9.74 -3.46
N CYS A 54 -6.88 -8.84 -2.54
CA CYS A 54 -8.24 -8.33 -2.40
C CYS A 54 -8.59 -7.22 -3.40
N TYR A 55 -7.64 -6.75 -4.20
CA TYR A 55 -7.83 -5.65 -5.15
C TYR A 55 -8.95 -5.91 -6.16
N PRO A 56 -9.51 -4.84 -6.76
CA PRO A 56 -10.30 -4.94 -7.98
C PRO A 56 -9.49 -5.61 -9.10
N THR A 57 -10.14 -6.40 -9.95
CA THR A 57 -9.50 -7.03 -11.12
C THR A 57 -9.22 -6.01 -12.22
N GLU A 58 -10.10 -5.02 -12.38
CA GLU A 58 -9.99 -3.99 -13.40
C GLU A 58 -8.90 -2.96 -13.02
N PRO A 59 -7.89 -2.73 -13.89
CA PRO A 59 -6.82 -1.77 -13.61
C PRO A 59 -7.32 -0.35 -13.32
N PHE A 60 -8.37 0.08 -14.03
CA PHE A 60 -8.99 1.38 -13.81
C PHE A 60 -9.53 1.54 -12.38
N ASP A 61 -10.16 0.49 -11.84
CA ASP A 61 -10.70 0.53 -10.48
C ASP A 61 -9.59 0.45 -9.42
N GLN A 62 -8.45 -0.18 -9.74
CA GLN A 62 -7.25 -0.15 -8.90
C GLN A 62 -6.70 1.28 -8.81
N ASP A 63 -6.61 2.01 -9.92
CA ASP A 63 -6.15 3.40 -9.93
C ASP A 63 -7.07 4.32 -9.12
N LEU A 64 -8.39 4.17 -9.26
CA LEU A 64 -9.34 4.91 -8.43
C LEU A 64 -9.17 4.58 -6.94
N LEU A 65 -8.96 3.30 -6.59
CA LEU A 65 -8.68 2.91 -5.21
C LEU A 65 -7.39 3.58 -4.70
N HIS A 66 -6.36 3.68 -5.53
CA HIS A 66 -5.11 4.36 -5.20
C HIS A 66 -5.32 5.87 -4.95
N HIS A 67 -5.97 6.57 -5.86
CA HIS A 67 -6.26 8.00 -5.68
C HIS A 67 -7.07 8.24 -4.39
N MET A 68 -8.07 7.40 -4.12
CA MET A 68 -8.89 7.50 -2.91
C MET A 68 -8.07 7.44 -1.61
N HIS A 69 -7.05 6.58 -1.56
CA HIS A 69 -6.25 6.37 -0.36
C HIS A 69 -5.06 7.34 -0.26
N LEU A 70 -4.38 7.62 -1.37
CA LEU A 70 -3.08 8.28 -1.39
C LEU A 70 -3.09 9.69 -1.97
N ASP A 71 -4.12 10.09 -2.71
CA ASP A 71 -4.19 11.38 -3.40
C ASP A 71 -5.37 12.23 -2.89
N PRO A 72 -5.17 13.00 -1.81
CA PRO A 72 -6.23 13.87 -1.29
C PRO A 72 -6.60 15.03 -2.25
N GLY A 73 -5.78 15.32 -3.26
CA GLY A 73 -6.00 16.40 -4.23
C GLY A 73 -6.72 15.97 -5.51
N TYR A 74 -6.98 14.67 -5.68
CA TYR A 74 -7.61 14.15 -6.89
C TYR A 74 -9.00 14.74 -7.12
N GLN A 75 -9.22 15.24 -8.34
CA GLN A 75 -10.51 15.79 -8.76
C GLN A 75 -11.36 14.69 -9.39
N TRP A 76 -12.52 14.41 -8.77
CA TRP A 76 -13.38 13.31 -9.15
C TRP A 76 -14.49 13.75 -10.09
N THR A 77 -14.69 13.01 -11.18
CA THR A 77 -15.96 13.10 -11.92
C THR A 77 -17.09 12.39 -11.17
N PRO A 78 -18.37 12.70 -11.47
CA PRO A 78 -19.51 11.99 -10.89
C PRO A 78 -19.45 10.47 -11.12
N GLU A 79 -19.05 10.03 -12.32
CA GLU A 79 -18.96 8.61 -12.64
C GLU A 79 -17.82 7.92 -11.88
N GLN A 80 -16.64 8.54 -11.77
CA GLN A 80 -15.54 8.01 -10.97
C GLN A 80 -15.92 7.92 -9.49
N THR A 81 -16.66 8.90 -8.96
CA THR A 81 -17.16 8.90 -7.57
C THR A 81 -18.09 7.70 -7.32
N ARG A 82 -19.01 7.44 -8.26
CA ARG A 82 -19.93 6.29 -8.17
C ARG A 82 -19.16 4.97 -8.20
N ARG A 83 -18.23 4.84 -9.15
CA ARG A 83 -17.40 3.63 -9.30
C ARG A 83 -16.52 3.37 -8.10
N VAL A 84 -15.78 4.38 -7.62
CA VAL A 84 -14.87 4.20 -6.48
C VAL A 84 -15.63 3.84 -5.21
N SER A 85 -16.85 4.34 -5.01
CA SER A 85 -17.70 3.94 -3.88
C SER A 85 -18.02 2.44 -3.90
N VAL A 86 -18.41 1.91 -5.06
CA VAL A 86 -18.67 0.48 -5.25
C VAL A 86 -17.39 -0.35 -5.10
N GLY A 87 -16.29 0.11 -5.71
CA GLY A 87 -14.98 -0.54 -5.64
C GLY A 87 -14.44 -0.62 -4.21
N VAL A 88 -14.48 0.48 -3.47
CA VAL A 88 -14.06 0.57 -2.06
C VAL A 88 -14.91 -0.35 -1.19
N LYS A 89 -16.25 -0.33 -1.34
CA LYS A 89 -17.13 -1.22 -0.58
C LYS A 89 -16.77 -2.69 -0.81
N SER A 90 -16.56 -3.07 -2.06
CA SER A 90 -16.24 -4.45 -2.45
C SER A 90 -14.84 -4.85 -1.96
N PHE A 91 -13.88 -3.95 -2.03
CA PHE A 91 -12.53 -4.13 -1.52
C PHE A 91 -12.52 -4.38 0.01
N TYR A 92 -13.20 -3.53 0.78
CA TYR A 92 -13.26 -3.68 2.23
C TYR A 92 -14.11 -4.88 2.69
N ALA A 93 -15.10 -5.31 1.90
CA ALA A 93 -15.80 -6.57 2.14
C ALA A 93 -14.81 -7.76 2.05
N LYS A 94 -14.05 -7.87 0.95
CA LYS A 94 -13.02 -8.92 0.78
C LYS A 94 -11.95 -8.88 1.87
N LEU A 95 -11.50 -7.69 2.26
CA LEU A 95 -10.52 -7.53 3.33
C LEU A 95 -11.06 -7.94 4.70
N THR A 96 -12.37 -7.79 4.93
CA THR A 96 -13.03 -8.20 6.16
C THR A 96 -13.18 -9.72 6.20
N ASP A 97 -13.68 -10.32 5.11
CA ASP A 97 -13.87 -11.76 4.99
C ASP A 97 -12.55 -12.54 5.15
N SER A 98 -11.47 -12.01 4.57
CA SER A 98 -10.12 -12.59 4.71
C SER A 98 -9.42 -12.24 6.04
N ARG A 99 -10.05 -11.45 6.91
CA ARG A 99 -9.46 -10.84 8.12
C ARG A 99 -8.22 -9.96 7.86
N SER A 100 -7.89 -9.70 6.60
CA SER A 100 -6.71 -8.94 6.19
C SER A 100 -6.71 -7.52 6.74
N TYR A 101 -7.88 -6.87 6.85
CA TYR A 101 -7.95 -5.53 7.44
C TYR A 101 -7.60 -5.55 8.94
N ALA A 102 -8.16 -6.48 9.71
CA ALA A 102 -7.90 -6.60 11.15
C ALA A 102 -6.43 -6.95 11.45
N ILE A 103 -5.82 -7.81 10.62
CA ILE A 103 -4.38 -8.13 10.72
C ILE A 103 -3.55 -6.88 10.39
N GLY A 104 -3.94 -6.11 9.37
CA GLY A 104 -3.29 -4.85 9.02
C GLY A 104 -3.32 -3.82 10.14
N LEU A 105 -4.46 -3.68 10.84
CA LEU A 105 -4.57 -2.83 12.02
C LEU A 105 -3.64 -3.27 13.16
N ARG A 106 -3.50 -4.59 13.38
CA ARG A 106 -2.54 -5.11 14.38
C ARG A 106 -1.11 -4.74 14.00
N TRP A 107 -0.71 -4.96 12.74
CA TRP A 107 0.61 -4.55 12.26
C TRP A 107 0.85 -3.06 12.39
N LEU A 108 -0.17 -2.25 12.06
CA LEU A 108 -0.10 -0.80 12.21
C LEU A 108 0.16 -0.39 13.67
N ASN A 109 -0.52 -1.04 14.62
CA ASN A 109 -0.37 -0.80 16.06
C ASN A 109 0.93 -1.38 16.66
N SER A 110 1.51 -2.41 16.04
CA SER A 110 2.74 -3.08 16.51
C SER A 110 4.05 -2.49 15.94
N GLY A 111 4.00 -1.29 15.35
CA GLY A 111 5.17 -0.60 14.78
C GLY A 111 5.02 -0.18 13.32
N GLY A 112 3.94 -0.57 12.63
CA GLY A 112 3.67 -0.16 11.26
C GLY A 112 3.53 1.35 11.07
N ARG A 113 3.09 2.10 12.09
CA ARG A 113 3.08 3.58 12.02
C ARG A 113 4.48 4.17 11.88
N THR A 114 5.46 3.65 12.61
CA THR A 114 6.86 4.08 12.48
C THR A 114 7.44 3.76 11.11
N ILE A 115 7.05 2.62 10.50
CA ILE A 115 7.43 2.28 9.13
C ILE A 115 6.90 3.34 8.15
N ILE A 116 5.64 3.75 8.30
CA ILE A 116 5.03 4.80 7.47
C ILE A 116 5.73 6.14 7.67
N GLU A 117 5.98 6.54 8.91
CA GLU A 117 6.66 7.81 9.24
C GLU A 117 8.06 7.87 8.61
N ASN A 118 8.85 6.79 8.76
CA ASN A 118 10.18 6.70 8.17
C ASN A 118 10.12 6.75 6.64
N TYR A 119 9.11 6.13 6.02
CA TYR A 119 8.92 6.19 4.58
C TYR A 119 8.59 7.62 4.12
N THR A 120 7.67 8.31 4.80
CA THR A 120 7.34 9.70 4.52
C THR A 120 8.58 10.58 4.65
N ILE A 121 9.36 10.45 5.73
CA ILE A 121 10.61 11.20 5.92
C ILE A 121 11.58 10.93 4.77
N ALA A 122 11.78 9.67 4.36
CA ALA A 122 12.67 9.34 3.25
C ALA A 122 12.21 9.92 1.89
N GLN A 123 10.92 10.13 1.69
CA GLN A 123 10.38 10.74 0.47
C GLN A 123 10.49 12.27 0.46
N TYR A 124 10.37 12.90 1.62
CA TYR A 124 10.38 14.37 1.76
C TYR A 124 11.71 14.91 2.29
N ALA A 125 12.69 14.05 2.57
CA ALA A 125 14.04 14.48 2.88
C ALA A 125 14.58 15.30 1.70
N PRO A 126 14.98 16.56 1.90
CA PRO A 126 15.66 17.30 0.85
C PRO A 126 16.90 16.50 0.44
N PRO A 127 17.30 16.53 -0.85
CA PRO A 127 18.57 15.97 -1.28
C PRO A 127 19.69 16.81 -0.64
N ASN A 128 20.03 16.50 0.62
CA ASN A 128 21.18 17.12 1.26
C ASN A 128 22.44 16.51 0.64
N HIS A 129 22.96 17.26 -0.33
CA HIS A 129 24.36 17.67 -0.38
C HIS A 129 25.34 16.54 -0.06
N LEU A 130 25.68 15.76 -1.09
CA LEU A 130 27.04 15.23 -1.21
C LEU A 130 27.99 16.43 -1.31
N SER A 131 28.29 17.05 -0.17
CA SER A 131 29.38 18.02 -0.05
C SER A 131 30.67 17.27 -0.31
N SER A 132 31.23 17.53 -1.50
CA SER A 132 32.64 17.76 -1.76
C SER A 132 33.56 17.54 -0.55
N HIS A 133 34.23 16.39 -0.52
CA HIS A 133 35.57 16.31 0.04
C HIS A 133 36.57 16.20 -1.13
N GLN A 134 37.09 17.37 -1.50
CA GLN A 134 38.45 17.48 -2.00
C GLN A 134 39.42 16.94 -0.94
N HIS A 135 40.21 15.95 -1.34
CA HIS A 135 41.61 15.78 -0.98
C HIS A 135 42.26 15.43 -2.32
N LYS A 136 42.95 16.35 -3.02
CA LYS A 136 44.35 16.74 -2.76
C LYS A 136 45.14 15.57 -2.20
N ASP A 137 45.77 14.82 -3.09
CA ASP A 137 47.21 14.93 -3.33
C ASP A 137 47.51 14.74 -4.82
#